data_AF-A0A9N9N2V1-F1
#
_entry.id   AF-A0A9N9N2V1-F1
#
_cell.length_a   1.000
_cell.length_b   1.000
_cell.length_c   1.000
_cell.angle_alpha   90.00
_cell.angle_beta   90.00
_cell.angle_gamma   90.00
#
_symmetry.space_group_name_H-M   'P 1'
#
loop_
_entity.id
_entity.type
_entity.pdbx_description
1 polymer ?
#
loop_
_entity_poly.entity_id
_entity_poly.type
_entity_poly.pdbx_seq_one_letter_code
_entity_poly.pdbx_strand_id
1 'polypeptide(L)'
;DEEEEEKQAYAPINIDIDEVKNNLYNAMNHYWSNLTTPKLLLPSLLDPRCKNLSFVSFAERFATENLLREEYNQMKNKLDKEKNKVVRTETHIKKHNTKTVIEEISEYLKLEEIDFDCDSLRVLF
;
A
#
# COMPACT_ATOMS: atom_id res chain seq x y z
N ASP A 1 -60.17 16.11 22.53
CA ASP A 1 -60.22 15.33 21.28
C ASP A 1 -58.84 15.49 20.62
N GLU A 2 -57.80 15.13 21.35
CA GLU A 2 -57.14 13.81 21.34
C GLU A 2 -56.43 13.55 20.00
N GLU A 3 -55.10 13.67 20.09
CA GLU A 3 -54.09 13.46 19.07
C GLU A 3 -54.16 12.02 18.54
N GLU A 4 -54.65 11.84 17.31
CA GLU A 4 -54.38 10.61 16.55
C GLU A 4 -52.97 10.70 15.95
N GLU A 5 -51.97 10.49 16.80
CA GLU A 5 -50.60 10.23 16.38
C GLU A 5 -50.54 8.79 15.83
N GLU A 6 -50.62 8.66 14.51
CA GLU A 6 -50.61 7.41 13.77
C GLU A 6 -49.27 6.68 14.01
N LYS A 7 -49.27 5.73 14.96
CA LYS A 7 -48.12 4.86 15.23
C LYS A 7 -47.90 3.91 14.05
N GLN A 8 -47.04 4.32 13.11
CA GLN A 8 -46.47 3.40 12.13
C GLN A 8 -45.67 2.31 12.87
N ALA A 9 -46.28 1.15 13.03
CA ALA A 9 -45.63 -0.03 13.58
C ALA A 9 -44.55 -0.50 12.58
N TYR A 10 -43.28 -0.34 12.95
CA TYR A 10 -42.16 -0.91 12.21
C TYR A 10 -42.26 -2.43 12.27
N ALA A 11 -42.79 -3.05 11.21
CA ALA A 11 -42.69 -4.49 11.03
C ALA A 11 -41.19 -4.87 11.00
N PRO A 12 -40.78 -5.98 11.64
CA PRO A 12 -39.39 -6.41 11.62
C PRO A 12 -38.98 -6.64 10.16
N ILE A 13 -38.00 -5.86 9.70
CA ILE A 13 -37.40 -6.05 8.39
C ILE A 13 -36.73 -7.42 8.44
N ASN A 14 -37.32 -8.40 7.77
CA ASN A 14 -36.69 -9.70 7.58
C ASN A 14 -35.57 -9.52 6.56
N ILE A 15 -34.40 -9.10 7.03
CA ILE A 15 -33.22 -8.91 6.19
C ILE A 15 -32.69 -10.30 5.84
N ASP A 16 -32.80 -10.67 4.56
CA ASP A 16 -32.12 -11.84 4.05
C ASP A 16 -30.61 -11.54 4.00
N ILE A 17 -29.89 -12.12 4.96
CA ILE A 17 -28.43 -11.97 5.08
C ILE A 17 -27.73 -12.47 3.82
N ASP A 18 -28.27 -13.49 3.15
CA ASP A 18 -27.65 -14.06 1.95
C ASP A 18 -27.84 -13.15 0.74
N GLU A 19 -28.98 -12.46 0.64
CA GLU A 19 -29.19 -11.40 -0.36
C GLU A 19 -28.20 -10.25 -0.16
N VAL A 20 -28.01 -9.79 1.08
CA VAL A 20 -27.05 -8.71 1.40
C VAL A 20 -25.63 -9.14 1.05
N LYS A 21 -25.21 -10.35 1.43
CA LYS A 21 -23.89 -10.89 1.09
C LYS A 21 -23.67 -10.99 -0.41
N ASN A 22 -24.66 -11.48 -1.15
CA ASN A 22 -24.58 -11.61 -2.61
C ASN A 22 -24.46 -10.25 -3.28
N ASN A 23 -25.26 -9.27 -2.86
CA ASN A 23 -25.20 -7.91 -3.37
C ASN A 23 -23.84 -7.27 -3.09
N LEU A 24 -23.31 -7.45 -1.88
CA LEU A 24 -21.98 -6.95 -1.53
C LEU A 24 -20.88 -7.61 -2.35
N TYR A 25 -20.90 -8.94 -2.48
CA TYR A 25 -19.91 -9.68 -3.29
C TYR A 25 -19.94 -9.24 -4.75
N ASN A 26 -21.14 -9.10 -5.33
CA ASN A 26 -21.31 -8.64 -6.71
C ASN A 26 -20.77 -7.22 -6.90
N ALA A 27 -21.05 -6.31 -5.97
CA ALA A 27 -20.50 -4.96 -5.99
C ALA A 27 -18.98 -4.97 -5.87
N MET A 28 -18.43 -5.76 -4.93
CA MET A 28 -16.99 -5.91 -4.75
C MET A 28 -16.32 -6.39 -6.03
N ASN A 29 -16.86 -7.45 -6.63
CA ASN A 29 -16.33 -8.00 -7.88
C ASN A 29 -16.46 -7.00 -9.05
N HIS A 30 -17.55 -6.23 -9.11
CA HIS A 30 -17.77 -5.26 -10.17
C HIS A 30 -16.75 -4.10 -10.12
N TYR A 31 -16.56 -3.48 -8.96
CA TYR A 31 -15.69 -2.31 -8.81
C TYR A 31 -14.21 -2.68 -8.60
N TRP A 32 -13.92 -3.84 -8.02
CA TRP A 32 -12.57 -4.28 -7.68
C TRP A 32 -12.17 -5.60 -8.37
N SER A 33 -12.62 -5.80 -9.62
CA SER A 33 -12.34 -6.99 -10.42
C SER A 33 -10.84 -7.25 -10.67
N ASN A 34 -9.99 -6.22 -10.60
CA ASN A 34 -8.55 -6.36 -10.85
C ASN A 34 -7.73 -5.58 -9.81
N LEU A 35 -7.48 -6.21 -8.66
CA LEU A 35 -6.71 -5.64 -7.56
C LEU A 35 -5.23 -6.05 -7.56
N THR A 36 -4.82 -6.96 -8.44
CA THR A 36 -3.48 -7.57 -8.39
C THR A 36 -2.51 -6.94 -9.39
N THR A 37 -2.88 -5.83 -10.03
CA THR A 37 -1.93 -5.10 -10.88
C THR A 37 -0.78 -4.53 -10.03
N PRO A 38 0.47 -4.55 -10.53
CA PRO A 38 1.63 -4.04 -9.80
C PRO A 38 1.44 -2.62 -9.22
N LYS A 39 0.78 -1.73 -9.95
CA LYS A 39 0.53 -0.35 -9.48
C LYS A 39 -0.39 -0.28 -8.26
N LEU A 40 -1.38 -1.17 -8.18
CA LEU A 40 -2.32 -1.24 -7.06
C LEU A 40 -1.71 -1.96 -5.86
N LEU A 41 -0.72 -2.83 -6.10
CA LEU A 41 0.00 -3.54 -5.04
C LEU A 41 1.15 -2.74 -4.44
N LEU A 42 1.64 -1.69 -5.10
CA LEU A 42 2.73 -0.84 -4.59
C LEU A 42 2.49 -0.31 -3.16
N PRO A 43 1.29 0.23 -2.80
CA PRO A 43 1.03 0.68 -1.44
C PRO A 43 1.16 -0.44 -0.41
N SER A 44 0.64 -1.63 -0.71
CA SER A 44 0.76 -2.80 0.16
C SER A 44 2.21 -3.28 0.26
N LEU A 45 2.97 -3.22 -0.84
CA LEU A 45 4.40 -3.56 -0.84
C LEU A 45 5.22 -2.60 0.05
N LEU A 46 4.78 -1.35 0.20
CA LEU A 46 5.43 -0.35 1.04
C LEU A 46 4.97 -0.39 2.51
N ASP A 47 3.85 -1.05 2.81
CA ASP A 47 3.39 -1.25 4.18
C ASP A 47 4.20 -2.38 4.83
N PRO A 48 4.97 -2.10 5.90
CA PRO A 48 5.79 -3.11 6.58
C PRO A 48 5.00 -4.30 7.14
N ARG A 49 3.67 -4.21 7.25
CA ARG A 49 2.80 -5.27 7.79
C ARG A 49 2.33 -6.27 6.74
N CYS A 50 2.38 -5.93 5.45
CA CYS A 50 1.86 -6.80 4.38
C CYS A 50 2.68 -6.81 3.08
N LYS A 51 3.94 -6.35 3.14
CA LYS A 51 4.89 -6.31 2.02
C LYS A 51 5.20 -7.68 1.39
N ASN A 52 4.91 -8.80 2.05
CA ASN A 52 5.09 -10.14 1.52
C ASN A 52 4.13 -10.46 0.36
N LEU A 53 3.04 -9.70 0.24
CA LEU A 53 1.96 -9.88 -0.73
C LEU A 53 1.52 -11.35 -0.85
N SER A 54 1.41 -12.06 0.27
CA SER A 54 1.10 -13.51 0.34
C SER A 54 -0.24 -13.90 -0.28
N PHE A 55 -1.11 -12.92 -0.54
CA PHE A 55 -2.43 -13.10 -1.16
C PHE A 55 -2.42 -13.03 -2.69
N VAL A 56 -1.28 -12.74 -3.34
CA VAL A 56 -1.15 -12.73 -4.81
C VAL A 56 -0.18 -13.80 -5.32
N SER A 57 -0.17 -14.03 -6.63
CA SER A 57 0.77 -14.97 -7.23
C SER A 57 2.21 -14.46 -7.16
N PHE A 58 3.17 -15.39 -7.20
CA PHE A 58 4.60 -15.04 -7.24
C PHE A 58 4.94 -14.11 -8.42
N ALA A 59 4.29 -14.31 -9.58
CA ALA A 59 4.50 -13.48 -10.76
C ALA A 59 4.06 -12.02 -10.53
N GLU A 60 2.89 -11.81 -9.91
CA GLU A 60 2.38 -10.47 -9.58
C GLU A 60 3.24 -9.78 -8.53
N ARG A 61 3.66 -10.53 -7.50
CA ARG A 61 4.59 -10.03 -6.49
C ARG A 61 5.91 -9.58 -7.13
N PHE A 62 6.53 -10.44 -7.93
CA PHE A 62 7.80 -10.13 -8.58
C PHE A 62 7.69 -8.92 -9.52
N ALA A 63 6.60 -8.82 -10.27
CA ALA A 63 6.32 -7.66 -11.12
C ALA A 63 6.19 -6.36 -10.29
N THR A 64 5.56 -6.45 -9.12
CA THR A 64 5.41 -5.31 -8.18
C THR A 64 6.76 -4.89 -7.59
N GLU A 65 7.59 -5.85 -7.15
CA GLU A 65 8.94 -5.58 -6.66
C GLU A 65 9.81 -4.90 -7.72
N ASN A 66 9.73 -5.35 -8.99
CA ASN A 66 10.45 -4.71 -10.09
C ASN A 66 9.96 -3.28 -10.34
N LEU A 67 8.65 -3.05 -10.35
CA LEU A 67 8.09 -1.72 -10.49
C LEU A 67 8.58 -0.78 -9.37
N LEU A 68 8.63 -1.26 -8.13
CA LEU A 68 9.17 -0.50 -7.00
C LEU A 68 10.64 -0.10 -7.22
N ARG A 69 11.47 -1.05 -7.70
CA ARG A 69 12.89 -0.78 -8.01
C ARG A 69 13.03 0.28 -9.10
N GLU A 70 12.22 0.19 -10.15
CA GLU A 70 12.22 1.18 -11.23
C GLU A 70 11.85 2.57 -10.72
N GLU A 71 10.74 2.71 -10.00
CA GLU A 71 10.28 3.99 -9.45
C GLU A 71 11.32 4.59 -8.48
N TYR A 72 11.85 3.78 -7.57
CA TYR A 72 12.89 4.21 -6.64
C TYR A 72 14.15 4.71 -7.37
N ASN A 73 14.63 3.98 -8.37
CA ASN A 73 15.80 4.37 -9.16
C ASN A 73 15.54 5.64 -9.97
N GLN A 74 14.33 5.81 -10.51
CA GLN A 74 13.94 7.03 -11.20
C GLN A 74 13.95 8.24 -10.26
N MET A 75 13.38 8.11 -9.05
CA MET A 75 13.38 9.19 -8.06
C MET A 75 14.80 9.51 -7.57
N LYS A 76 15.62 8.50 -7.28
CA LYS A 76 17.02 8.67 -6.88
C LYS A 76 17.83 9.41 -7.94
N ASN A 77 17.70 9.02 -9.20
CA ASN A 77 18.36 9.68 -10.32
C ASN A 77 17.91 11.14 -10.50
N LYS A 78 16.62 11.45 -10.28
CA LYS A 78 16.11 12.82 -10.31
C LYS A 78 16.72 13.66 -9.18
N LEU A 79 16.73 13.13 -7.96
CA LEU A 79 17.32 13.78 -6.79
C LEU A 79 18.82 14.07 -6.97
N ASP A 80 19.57 13.11 -7.52
CA ASP A 80 21.00 13.28 -7.78
C ASP A 80 21.26 14.34 -8.86
N LYS A 81 20.41 14.43 -9.89
CA LYS A 81 20.48 15.51 -10.89
C LYS A 81 20.20 16.88 -10.27
N GLU A 82 19.25 16.99 -9.35
CA GLU A 82 18.94 18.24 -8.64
C GLU A 82 20.07 18.66 -7.71
N LYS A 83 20.63 17.74 -6.91
CA LYS A 83 21.79 18.01 -6.05
C LYS A 83 23.00 18.49 -6.85
N ASN A 84 23.27 17.89 -8.00
CA ASN A 84 24.37 18.31 -8.87
C ASN A 84 24.17 19.69 -9.53
N LYS A 85 22.92 20.19 -9.65
CA LYS A 85 22.66 21.58 -10.05
C LYS A 85 23.00 22.57 -8.94
N VAL A 86 22.74 22.22 -7.67
CA VAL A 86 23.00 23.08 -6.50
C VAL A 86 24.49 23.12 -6.15
N VAL A 87 25.23 22.03 -6.33
CA VAL A 87 26.66 21.92 -5.97
C VAL A 87 27.60 22.67 -6.96
N ARG A 88 27.09 23.23 -8.05
CA ARG A 88 27.92 23.99 -9.02
C ARG A 88 28.47 25.33 -8.49
N THR A 89 28.25 25.69 -7.23
CA THR A 89 28.88 26.85 -6.56
C THR A 89 29.95 26.51 -5.52
N GLU A 90 30.25 25.25 -5.19
CA GLU A 90 31.23 24.96 -4.12
C GLU A 90 32.25 23.88 -4.49
N THR A 91 33.50 24.16 -4.11
CA THR A 91 34.74 23.58 -4.61
C THR A 91 35.07 22.18 -4.06
N HIS A 92 35.82 21.46 -4.89
CA HIS A 92 36.53 20.18 -4.70
C HIS A 92 36.69 19.60 -3.28
N ILE A 93 36.09 18.42 -3.05
CA ILE A 93 36.70 17.33 -2.26
C ILE A 93 36.33 15.98 -2.91
N LYS A 94 37.34 15.25 -3.41
CA LYS A 94 37.18 13.87 -3.92
C LYS A 94 37.07 12.91 -2.73
N LYS A 95 35.88 12.37 -2.47
CA LYS A 95 35.73 11.19 -1.60
C LYS A 95 35.83 9.93 -2.44
N HIS A 96 36.84 9.11 -2.18
CA HIS A 96 36.88 7.72 -2.63
C HIS A 96 35.69 6.98 -2.01
N ASN A 97 34.74 6.56 -2.85
CA ASN A 97 33.53 5.89 -2.41
C ASN A 97 33.57 4.45 -2.92
N THR A 98 34.17 3.54 -2.15
CA THR A 98 33.94 2.10 -2.31
C THR A 98 32.60 1.77 -1.64
N LYS A 99 31.51 2.29 -2.21
CA LYS A 99 30.16 1.92 -1.79
C LYS A 99 29.83 0.64 -2.55
N THR A 100 29.91 -0.51 -1.88
CA THR A 100 29.10 -1.66 -2.29
C THR A 100 27.70 -1.10 -2.52
N VAL A 101 27.19 -1.20 -3.75
CA VAL A 101 25.87 -0.72 -4.11
C VAL A 101 24.88 -1.63 -3.40
N ILE A 102 24.63 -1.35 -2.12
CA ILE A 102 23.56 -1.99 -1.36
C ILE A 102 22.29 -1.51 -2.03
N GLU A 103 21.57 -2.45 -2.63
CA GLU A 103 20.29 -2.21 -3.25
C GLU A 103 19.26 -2.07 -2.13
N GLU A 104 18.99 -0.83 -1.71
CA GLU A 104 18.15 -0.47 -0.56
C GLU A 104 16.78 -1.18 -0.58
N ILE A 105 16.18 -1.37 -1.76
CA ILE A 105 14.93 -2.11 -1.93
C ILE A 105 15.08 -3.59 -1.55
N SER A 106 16.18 -4.23 -1.95
CA SER A 106 16.45 -5.63 -1.57
C SER A 106 16.67 -5.81 -0.07
N GLU A 107 17.19 -4.80 0.61
CA GLU A 107 17.33 -4.81 2.07
C GLU A 107 15.96 -4.67 2.75
N TYR A 108 15.14 -3.71 2.32
CA TYR A 108 13.79 -3.51 2.82
C TYR A 108 12.91 -4.77 2.69
N LEU A 109 12.95 -5.43 1.54
CA LEU A 109 12.16 -6.65 1.27
C LEU A 109 12.60 -7.86 2.11
N LYS A 110 13.82 -7.85 2.67
CA LYS A 110 14.33 -8.92 3.54
C LYS A 110 13.97 -8.74 5.01
N LEU A 111 13.60 -7.52 5.41
CA LEU A 111 13.15 -7.27 6.78
C LEU A 111 11.91 -8.11 7.08
N GLU A 112 11.74 -8.54 8.32
CA GLU A 112 10.52 -9.22 8.75
C GLU A 112 9.30 -8.27 8.67
N GLU A 113 8.11 -8.85 8.56
CA GLU A 113 6.87 -8.09 8.64
C GLU A 113 6.52 -7.77 10.09
N ILE A 114 5.87 -6.63 10.27
CA ILE A 114 5.34 -6.25 11.57
C ILE A 114 3.98 -6.91 11.74
N ASP A 115 3.79 -7.60 12.87
CA ASP A 115 2.51 -8.20 13.22
C ASP A 115 1.41 -7.12 13.39
N PHE A 116 0.21 -7.40 12.92
CA PHE A 116 -0.95 -6.51 13.06
C PHE A 116 -1.35 -6.31 14.51
N ASP A 117 -1.11 -7.31 15.36
CA ASP A 117 -1.41 -7.28 16.78
C ASP A 117 -0.28 -6.63 17.62
N CYS A 118 0.82 -6.23 16.96
CA CYS A 118 1.91 -5.52 17.62
C CYS A 118 1.49 -4.09 17.95
N ASP A 119 1.02 -3.88 19.19
CA ASP A 119 0.57 -2.59 19.78
C ASP A 119 1.68 -1.49 19.82
N SER A 120 2.86 -1.75 19.26
CA SER A 120 4.05 -0.87 19.28
C SER A 120 3.91 0.41 18.45
N LEU A 121 2.83 0.58 17.67
CA LEU A 121 2.55 1.81 16.93
C LEU A 121 1.73 2.86 17.71
N ARG A 122 1.32 2.58 18.96
CA ARG A 122 0.66 3.58 19.83
C ARG A 122 1.54 4.77 20.24
N VAL A 123 2.82 4.78 19.88
CA VAL A 123 3.78 5.84 20.30
C VAL A 123 4.12 6.81 19.16
N LEU A 124 3.56 6.64 17.96
CA LEU A 124 3.91 7.46 16.77
C LEU A 124 2.76 8.29 16.17
N PHE A 125 1.62 8.38 16.85
CA PHE A 125 0.54 9.33 16.51
C PHE A 125 -0.01 10.01 17.76
#